data_AF-A0A5N6HGC0-F1
#
_entry.id   AF-A0A5N6HGC0-F1
#
_cell.length_a   1.000
_cell.length_b   1.000
_cell.length_c   1.000
_cell.angle_alpha   90.00
_cell.angle_beta   90.00
_cell.angle_gamma   90.00
#
_symmetry.space_group_name_H-M   'P 1'
#
loop_
_entity.id
_entity.type
_entity.pdbx_description
1 polymer ?
#
loop_
_entity_poly.entity_id
_entity_poly.type
_entity_poly.pdbx_seq_one_letter_code
_entity_poly.pdbx_strand_id
1 'polypeptide(L)'
;MVQFTIALALRDKSQSSRELAKIKHRLVNLHRNENLSEDYLLHVNPKGKVPALTSKSIPAPLTDSLSISYWVCEQHPSLIPEAHRTTIQRLLSQLHHIQAENNPNPAVDDLLARTDISPEHRRALEYKRDW
;
A
#
# COMPACT_ATOMS: atom_id res chain seq x y z
N MET A 1 -14.59 -4.84 7.81
CA MET A 1 -13.75 -4.16 6.81
C MET A 1 -13.30 -2.82 7.40
N VAL A 2 -12.06 -2.73 7.89
CA VAL A 2 -11.53 -1.46 8.41
C VAL A 2 -10.88 -0.72 7.24
N GLN A 3 -11.60 0.27 6.70
CA GLN A 3 -11.02 1.28 5.81
C GLN A 3 -10.19 2.22 6.68
N PHE A 4 -8.86 2.09 6.65
CA PHE A 4 -8.01 3.07 7.30
C PHE A 4 -8.14 4.40 6.56
N THR A 5 -8.74 5.37 7.23
CA THR A 5 -8.78 6.75 6.78
C THR A 5 -7.50 7.40 7.28
N ILE A 6 -6.57 7.73 6.39
CA ILE A 6 -5.49 8.67 6.71
C ILE A 6 -6.15 10.06 6.71
N ALA A 7 -6.70 10.46 7.86
CA ALA A 7 -7.07 11.84 8.09
C ALA A 7 -5.77 12.62 8.32
N LEU A 8 -5.14 13.09 7.25
CA LEU A 8 -4.14 14.13 7.37
C LEU A 8 -4.89 15.35 7.89
N ALA A 9 -4.75 15.62 9.19
CA ALA A 9 -5.18 16.87 9.78
C ALA A 9 -4.31 17.99 9.19
N LEU A 10 -4.64 18.44 7.96
CA LEU A 10 -4.10 19.65 7.33
C LEU A 10 -4.62 20.91 8.05
N ARG A 11 -4.86 20.82 9.35
CA ARG A 11 -5.31 21.92 10.21
C ARG A 11 -4.17 22.51 11.02
N ASP A 12 -2.95 22.05 10.80
CA ASP A 12 -1.79 22.66 11.43
C ASP A 12 -1.06 23.53 10.41
N LYS A 13 -0.88 24.80 10.76
CA LYS A 13 -0.04 25.77 10.03
C LYS A 13 1.46 25.44 10.20
N SER A 14 1.78 24.28 10.76
CA SER A 14 3.13 23.76 10.79
C SER A 14 3.51 23.31 9.37
N GLN A 15 4.77 23.49 9.03
CA GLN A 15 5.34 23.13 7.74
C GLN A 15 5.24 21.60 7.53
N SER A 16 4.04 21.10 7.20
CA SER A 16 3.90 19.75 6.69
C SER A 16 4.80 19.62 5.47
N SER A 17 5.60 18.54 5.42
CA SER A 17 6.49 18.28 4.30
C SER A 17 5.72 18.50 2.99
N ARG A 18 6.34 19.23 2.04
CA ARG A 18 5.75 19.53 0.71
C ARG A 18 5.23 18.28 0.00
N GLU A 19 5.76 17.10 0.36
CA GLU A 19 5.38 15.80 -0.18
C GLU A 19 4.01 15.33 0.33
N LEU A 20 3.71 15.45 1.63
CA LEU A 20 2.40 15.06 2.18
C LEU A 20 1.26 15.93 1.62
N ALA A 21 1.54 17.22 1.38
CA ALA A 21 0.58 18.15 0.79
C ALA A 21 0.24 17.84 -0.68
N LYS A 22 1.02 16.98 -1.35
CA LYS A 22 0.88 16.65 -2.78
C LYS A 22 0.44 15.21 -3.04
N ILE A 23 -0.04 14.50 -2.02
CA ILE A 23 -0.53 13.13 -2.19
C ILE A 23 -1.71 13.11 -3.16
N LYS A 24 -1.56 12.30 -4.22
CA LYS A 24 -2.62 11.99 -5.17
C LYS A 24 -3.16 10.61 -4.87
N HIS A 25 -4.49 10.48 -4.82
CA HIS A 25 -5.16 9.21 -4.61
C HIS A 25 -5.51 8.57 -5.96
N ARG A 26 -5.07 7.32 -6.17
CA ARG A 26 -5.53 6.45 -7.27
C ARG A 26 -6.42 5.38 -6.65
N LEU A 27 -7.69 5.35 -7.05
CA LEU A 27 -8.61 4.31 -6.63
C LEU A 27 -8.34 3.04 -7.44
N VAL A 28 -8.42 1.89 -6.76
CA VAL A 28 -8.23 0.56 -7.36
C VAL A 28 -9.49 -0.25 -7.06
N ASN A 29 -10.22 -0.62 -8.11
CA ASN A 29 -11.45 -1.38 -7.97
C ASN A 29 -11.17 -2.88 -7.84
N LEU A 30 -11.26 -3.38 -6.61
CA LEU A 30 -11.03 -4.80 -6.30
C LEU A 30 -12.13 -5.72 -6.89
N HIS A 31 -13.36 -5.23 -7.06
CA HIS A 31 -14.43 -6.01 -7.69
C HIS A 31 -14.19 -6.21 -9.19
N ARG A 32 -13.41 -5.31 -9.82
CA ARG A 32 -12.98 -5.43 -11.21
C ARG A 32 -11.57 -6.01 -11.34
N ASN A 33 -10.99 -6.51 -10.24
CA ASN A 33 -9.63 -7.06 -10.20
C ASN A 33 -8.56 -6.09 -10.74
N GLU A 34 -8.73 -4.78 -10.57
CA GLU A 34 -7.74 -3.79 -11.06
C GLU A 34 -6.38 -3.93 -10.36
N ASN A 35 -6.37 -4.46 -9.14
CA ASN A 35 -5.16 -4.84 -8.40
C ASN A 35 -4.42 -6.06 -8.99
N LEU A 36 -5.01 -6.72 -9.99
CA LEU A 36 -4.40 -7.80 -10.77
C LEU A 36 -3.98 -7.35 -12.17
N SER A 37 -4.19 -6.08 -12.52
CA SER A 37 -3.74 -5.55 -13.80
C SER A 37 -2.21 -5.60 -13.90
N GLU A 38 -1.71 -5.75 -15.13
CA GLU A 38 -0.27 -5.79 -15.42
C GLU A 38 0.47 -4.58 -14.83
N ASP A 39 -0.02 -3.37 -15.12
CA ASP A 39 0.55 -2.12 -14.59
C ASP A 39 0.64 -2.13 -13.05
N TYR A 40 -0.41 -2.63 -12.38
CA TYR A 40 -0.43 -2.64 -10.92
C TYR A 40 0.55 -3.65 -10.34
N LEU A 41 0.59 -4.88 -10.86
CA LEU A 41 1.47 -5.93 -10.35
C LEU A 41 2.94 -5.64 -10.65
N LEU A 42 3.25 -5.05 -11.81
CA LEU A 42 4.63 -4.76 -12.19
C LEU A 42 5.17 -3.48 -11.54
N HIS A 43 4.36 -2.41 -11.43
CA HIS A 43 4.86 -1.09 -11.05
C HIS A 43 4.40 -0.59 -9.68
N VAL A 44 3.35 -1.18 -9.10
CA VAL A 44 2.74 -0.67 -7.85
C VAL A 44 2.92 -1.63 -6.69
N ASN A 45 2.39 -2.85 -6.80
CA ASN A 45 2.51 -3.85 -5.76
C ASN A 45 2.43 -5.26 -6.36
N PRO A 46 3.53 -6.03 -6.39
CA PRO A 46 3.53 -7.39 -6.95
C PRO A 46 2.64 -8.36 -6.18
N LYS A 47 2.30 -8.05 -4.92
CA LYS A 47 1.34 -8.84 -4.12
C LYS A 47 -0.11 -8.56 -4.54
N GLY A 48 -0.35 -7.55 -5.37
CA GLY A 48 -1.68 -7.11 -5.79
C GLY A 48 -2.58 -6.74 -4.61
N LYS A 49 -2.02 -6.09 -3.59
CA LYS A 49 -2.73 -5.62 -2.38
C LYS A 49 -2.78 -4.10 -2.33
N VAL A 50 -3.77 -3.60 -1.60
CA VAL A 50 -3.93 -2.19 -1.23
C VAL A 50 -3.90 -2.08 0.30
N PRO A 51 -3.48 -0.93 0.88
CA PRO A 51 -2.91 0.24 0.21
C PRO A 51 -1.48 0.01 -0.30
N ALA A 52 -1.05 0.83 -1.26
CA ALA A 52 0.34 0.94 -1.70
C ALA A 52 0.68 2.42 -1.92
N LEU A 53 1.91 2.82 -1.62
CA LEU A 53 2.41 4.18 -1.83
C LEU A 53 3.60 4.16 -2.78
N THR A 54 3.52 4.98 -3.82
CA THR A 54 4.62 5.23 -4.75
C THR A 54 4.95 6.71 -4.74
N SER A 55 6.23 7.02 -4.92
CA SER A 55 6.69 8.40 -5.11
C SER A 55 8.02 8.38 -5.84
N LYS A 56 8.33 9.46 -6.56
CA LYS A 56 9.67 9.65 -7.14
C LYS A 56 10.77 9.73 -6.09
N SER A 57 10.42 10.12 -4.87
CA SER A 57 11.33 10.21 -3.72
C SER A 57 11.52 8.89 -2.98
N ILE A 58 10.75 7.85 -3.30
CA ILE A 58 10.87 6.52 -2.68
C ILE A 58 11.46 5.56 -3.73
N PRO A 59 12.59 4.89 -3.44
CA PRO A 59 13.28 4.06 -4.43
C PRO A 59 12.47 2.82 -4.85
N ALA A 60 11.57 2.34 -3.99
CA ALA A 60 10.68 1.21 -4.28
C ALA A 60 9.29 1.45 -3.67
N PRO A 61 8.20 0.93 -4.26
CA PRO A 61 6.86 1.08 -3.69
C PRO A 61 6.76 0.55 -2.25
N LEU A 62 6.13 1.32 -1.36
CA LEU A 62 5.75 0.83 -0.04
C LEU A 62 4.43 0.07 -0.17
N THR A 63 4.48 -1.24 0.06
CA THR A 63 3.39 -2.17 -0.26
C THR A 63 2.63 -2.70 0.96
N ASP A 64 3.04 -2.27 2.16
CA ASP A 64 2.37 -2.58 3.42
C ASP A 64 2.02 -1.29 4.16
N SER A 65 0.93 -1.36 4.91
CA SER A 65 0.36 -0.20 5.58
C SER A 65 1.21 0.32 6.75
N LEU A 66 2.03 -0.53 7.38
CA LEU A 66 2.91 -0.12 8.48
C LEU A 66 4.06 0.76 7.95
N SER A 67 4.72 0.33 6.87
CA SER A 67 5.78 1.09 6.20
C SER A 67 5.26 2.43 5.68
N ILE A 68 4.04 2.47 5.11
CA ILE A 68 3.39 3.71 4.69
C ILE A 68 3.18 4.63 5.90
N SER A 69 2.68 4.12 7.02
CA SER A 69 2.49 4.89 8.25
C SER A 69 3.80 5.48 8.77
N TYR A 70 4.89 4.70 8.77
CA TYR A 70 6.20 5.21 9.18
C TYR A 70 6.74 6.26 8.23
N TRP A 71 6.60 6.08 6.92
CA TRP A 71 7.00 7.10 5.95
C TRP A 71 6.25 8.42 6.18
N VAL A 72 4.95 8.39 6.46
CA VAL A 72 4.18 9.60 6.81
C VAL A 72 4.74 10.27 8.06
N CYS A 73 5.13 9.49 9.07
CA CYS A 73 5.73 10.02 10.30
C CYS A 73 7.13 10.60 10.08
N GLU A 74 7.92 10.06 9.15
CA GLU A 74 9.19 10.67 8.75
C GLU A 74 8.99 12.03 8.08
N GLN A 75 7.93 12.15 7.27
CA GLN A 75 7.56 13.43 6.63
C GLN A 75 6.96 14.44 7.61
N HIS A 76 6.45 13.99 8.76
CA HIS A 76 5.90 14.85 9.79
C HIS A 76 6.28 14.35 11.20
N PRO A 77 7.51 14.65 11.67
CA PRO A 77 8.06 14.09 12.92
C PRO A 77 7.24 14.39 14.19
N SER A 78 6.41 15.44 14.17
CA SER A 78 5.45 15.76 15.24
C SER A 78 4.42 14.65 15.48
N LEU A 79 4.18 13.74 14.52
CA LEU A 79 3.31 12.57 14.70
C LEU A 79 3.93 11.50 15.60
N ILE A 80 5.25 11.48 15.74
CA ILE A 80 5.96 10.58 16.66
C ILE A 80 6.90 11.42 17.53
N PRO A 81 6.37 12.12 18.55
CA PRO A 81 7.18 12.86 19.50
C PRO A 81 8.17 11.91 20.19
N GLU A 82 9.41 12.37 20.40
CA GLU A 82 10.49 11.56 20.96
C GLU A 82 10.10 10.91 22.31
N ALA A 83 9.42 11.67 23.17
CA ALA A 83 8.95 11.20 24.49
C ALA A 83 8.01 9.98 24.44
N HIS A 84 7.36 9.74 23.30
CA HIS A 84 6.38 8.67 23.12
C HIS A 84 6.72 7.72 21.97
N ARG A 85 7.89 7.88 21.34
CA ARG A 85 8.31 7.15 20.14
C ARG A 85 8.13 5.65 20.28
N THR A 86 8.71 5.06 21.33
CA THR A 86 8.65 3.61 21.58
C THR A 86 7.22 3.10 21.73
N THR A 87 6.37 3.83 22.46
CA THR A 87 4.97 3.45 22.67
C THR A 87 4.18 3.51 21.38
N ILE A 88 4.34 4.59 20.59
CA ILE A 88 3.64 4.78 19.33
C ILE A 88 4.04 3.70 18.31
N GLN A 89 5.34 3.45 18.14
CA GLN A 89 5.84 2.42 17.23
C GLN A 89 5.34 1.02 17.62
N ARG A 90 5.33 0.70 18.92
CA ARG A 90 4.77 -0.58 19.40
C ARG A 90 3.28 -0.70 19.07
N LEU A 91 2.48 0.32 19.37
CA LEU A 91 1.04 0.30 19.13
C LEU A 91 0.72 0.23 17.63
N LEU A 92 1.44 0.99 16.79
CA LEU A 92 1.30 0.89 15.33
C LEU A 92 1.62 -0.52 14.85
N SER A 93 2.74 -1.09 15.29
CA SER A 93 3.13 -2.45 14.89
C SER A 93 2.08 -3.48 15.30
N GLN A 94 1.51 -3.37 16.51
CA GLN A 94 0.44 -4.24 17.00
C GLN A 94 -0.86 -4.07 16.19
N LEU A 95 -1.23 -2.83 15.86
CA LEU A 95 -2.43 -2.55 15.06
C LEU A 95 -2.33 -3.17 13.66
N HIS A 96 -1.16 -3.05 13.02
CA HIS A 96 -0.92 -3.60 11.69
C HIS A 96 -0.70 -5.13 11.69
N HIS A 97 -0.46 -5.75 12.85
CA HIS A 97 -0.40 -7.20 12.99
C HIS A 97 -1.77 -7.88 12.90
N ILE A 98 -2.86 -7.12 13.09
CA ILE A 98 -4.23 -7.59 12.86
C ILE A 98 -4.44 -7.72 11.35
N GLN A 99 -3.89 -8.76 10.75
CA GLN A 99 -4.01 -9.03 9.33
C GLN A 99 -5.41 -9.55 8.99
N ALA A 100 -6.00 -9.03 7.92
CA ALA A 100 -7.09 -9.72 7.24
C ALA A 100 -6.51 -10.97 6.56
N GLU A 101 -7.22 -12.09 6.66
CA GLU A 101 -6.82 -13.37 6.06
C GLU A 101 -6.40 -13.20 4.60
N ASN A 102 -5.32 -13.90 4.23
CA ASN A 102 -4.79 -13.88 2.88
C ASN A 102 -5.63 -14.81 1.99
N ASN A 103 -6.87 -14.40 1.71
CA ASN A 103 -7.77 -15.20 0.91
C ASN A 103 -7.29 -15.20 -0.55
N PRO A 104 -7.07 -16.37 -1.16
CA PRO A 104 -6.75 -16.47 -2.58
C PRO A 104 -7.80 -15.73 -3.39
N ASN A 105 -7.37 -14.87 -4.33
CA ASN A 105 -8.31 -14.26 -5.26
C ASN A 105 -8.56 -15.26 -6.41
N PRO A 106 -9.77 -15.86 -6.52
CA PRO A 106 -10.04 -16.87 -7.55
C PRO A 106 -9.84 -16.33 -8.98
N ALA A 107 -9.94 -15.01 -9.17
CA ALA A 107 -9.72 -14.39 -10.47
C ALA A 107 -8.28 -14.53 -10.99
N VAL A 108 -7.31 -14.90 -10.15
CA VAL A 108 -5.92 -15.12 -10.59
C VAL A 108 -5.85 -16.31 -11.54
N ASP A 109 -6.53 -17.42 -11.22
CA ASP A 109 -6.53 -18.62 -12.06
C ASP A 109 -7.28 -18.37 -13.37
N ASP A 110 -8.41 -17.66 -13.31
CA ASP A 110 -9.16 -17.25 -14.50
C ASP A 110 -8.32 -16.38 -15.45
N LEU A 111 -7.49 -15.48 -14.90
CA LEU A 111 -6.59 -14.63 -15.68
C LEU A 111 -5.42 -15.43 -16.28
N LEU A 112 -4.85 -16.40 -15.55
CA LEU A 112 -3.75 -17.25 -16.04
C LEU A 112 -4.19 -18.20 -17.17
N ALA A 113 -5.46 -18.59 -17.19
CA ALA A 113 -6.05 -19.41 -18.25
C ALA A 113 -6.15 -18.67 -19.60
N ARG A 114 -6.09 -17.33 -19.59
CA ARG A 114 -6.16 -16.51 -20.81
C ARG A 114 -4.87 -16.60 -21.63
N THR A 115 -4.99 -16.57 -22.95
CA THR A 115 -3.86 -16.60 -23.89
C THR A 115 -3.41 -15.21 -24.35
N ASP A 116 -4.18 -14.17 -24.04
CA ASP A 116 -3.97 -12.78 -24.50
C ASP A 116 -3.22 -11.90 -23.49
N ILE A 117 -2.64 -12.49 -22.45
CA ILE A 117 -1.82 -11.78 -21.46
C ILE A 117 -0.34 -11.79 -21.84
N SER A 118 0.38 -10.74 -21.48
CA SER A 118 1.81 -10.66 -21.73
C SER A 118 2.58 -11.73 -20.91
N PRO A 119 3.77 -12.15 -21.35
CA PRO A 119 4.62 -13.04 -20.56
C PRO A 119 5.00 -12.48 -19.19
N GLU A 120 5.16 -11.15 -19.09
CA GLU A 120 5.50 -10.47 -17.84
C GLU A 120 4.30 -10.46 -16.88
N HIS A 121 3.11 -10.19 -17.39
CA HIS A 121 1.87 -10.25 -16.62
C HIS A 121 1.59 -11.66 -16.11
N ARG A 122 1.80 -12.68 -16.94
CA ARG A 122 1.66 -14.10 -16.55
C ARG A 122 2.58 -14.43 -15.37
N ARG A 123 3.86 -14.07 -15.44
CA ARG A 123 4.82 -14.29 -14.33
C ARG A 123 4.41 -13.56 -13.06
N ALA A 124 3.90 -12.33 -13.19
CA ALA A 124 3.44 -11.56 -12.05
C ALA A 124 2.20 -12.18 -11.38
N LEU A 125 1.27 -12.74 -12.18
CA LEU A 125 0.11 -13.47 -11.67
C LEU A 125 0.50 -14.80 -11.02
N GLU A 126 1.46 -15.55 -11.59
CA GLU A 126 2.02 -16.76 -10.99
C GLU A 126 2.67 -16.46 -9.63
N TYR A 127 3.51 -15.42 -9.55
CA TYR A 127 4.09 -14.96 -8.29
C TYR A 127 3.01 -14.64 -7.25
N LYS A 128 1.94 -13.96 -7.66
CA LYS A 128 0.83 -13.62 -6.75
C LYS A 128 0.07 -14.86 -6.27
N ARG A 129 -0.15 -15.84 -7.15
CA ARG A 129 -0.88 -17.07 -6.81
C ARG A 129 -0.16 -17.85 -5.71
N ASP A 130 1.17 -17.88 -5.77
CA ASP A 130 2.01 -18.68 -4.88
C ASP A 130 2.42 -17.93 -3.58
N TRP A 131 1.96 -16.68 -3.39
CA TRP A 131 2.27 -15.79 -2.25
C TRP A 131 1.19 -15.78 -1.17
#